data_AF-A0A5N6HST6-F1
#
_entry.id   AF-A0A5N6HST6-F1
#
_cell.length_a   1.000
_cell.length_b   1.000
_cell.length_c   1.000
_cell.angle_alpha   90.00
_cell.angle_beta   90.00
_cell.angle_gamma   90.00
#
_symmetry.space_group_name_H-M   'P 1'
#
loop_
_entity.id
_entity.type
_entity.pdbx_description
1 polymer ?
#
loop_
_entity_poly.entity_id
_entity_poly.type
_entity_poly.pdbx_seq_one_letter_code
_entity_poly.pdbx_strand_id
1 'polypeptide(L)'
;MAGLQPRSALSVPFSLSSAFRNLSLTASKRSFSTTLATQKTKQLPDYIPPYPYGPNYVYKQSNSGLYGGAMIQFGNKISKGRNEGKTRRFWKPNVRRKKIYSEALEEWLFIKVTRKALRTIRKSGGLDNYLLDDRPGRVKELGVFGWQLRWKVMQTEKIQEQFRQERKRLGLPEPPSFEEWVAQKEAEIKAQAEDLTNITEITKPTYNEKQY
;
A
#
# COMPACT_ATOMS: atom_id res chain seq x y z
N MET A 1 66.19 -55.72 -17.56
CA MET A 1 65.48 -57.00 -17.67
C MET A 1 64.75 -57.25 -16.36
N ALA A 2 63.47 -57.66 -16.43
CA ALA A 2 62.50 -57.85 -15.34
C ALA A 2 61.95 -56.53 -14.74
N GLY A 3 60.65 -56.29 -14.60
CA GLY A 3 59.45 -57.03 -14.97
C GLY A 3 58.24 -56.19 -14.49
N LEU A 4 57.21 -56.08 -15.33
CA LEU A 4 55.94 -55.40 -14.99
C LEU A 4 55.19 -56.19 -13.92
N GLN A 5 54.63 -55.50 -12.93
CA GLN A 5 53.52 -56.00 -12.11
C GLN A 5 52.26 -55.18 -12.44
N PRO A 6 51.14 -55.80 -12.83
CA PRO A 6 49.90 -55.10 -13.10
C PRO A 6 49.26 -54.63 -11.79
N ARG A 7 48.91 -53.34 -11.71
CA ARG A 7 48.09 -52.82 -10.62
C ARG A 7 46.69 -53.44 -10.73
N SER A 8 46.30 -54.14 -9.68
CA SER A 8 44.96 -54.71 -9.49
C SER A 8 43.90 -53.62 -9.55
N ALA A 9 42.93 -53.80 -10.46
CA ALA A 9 41.74 -52.99 -10.54
C ALA A 9 40.82 -53.32 -9.36
N LEU A 10 40.79 -52.46 -8.34
CA LEU A 10 39.70 -52.44 -7.38
C LEU A 10 38.48 -51.82 -8.09
N SER A 11 37.64 -52.68 -8.62
CA SER A 11 36.30 -52.30 -9.07
C SER A 11 35.50 -51.83 -7.86
N VAL A 12 35.24 -50.53 -7.79
CA VAL A 12 34.25 -49.98 -6.88
C VAL A 12 32.89 -50.45 -7.39
N PRO A 13 32.00 -51.07 -6.58
CA PRO A 13 30.68 -51.41 -7.06
C PRO A 13 29.95 -50.11 -7.40
N PHE A 14 29.78 -49.86 -8.70
CA PHE A 14 28.85 -48.86 -9.21
C PHE A 14 27.45 -49.30 -8.78
N SER A 15 27.05 -48.88 -7.59
CA SER A 15 25.71 -49.04 -7.08
C SER A 15 24.79 -48.10 -7.88
N LEU A 16 23.99 -48.68 -8.78
CA LEU A 16 22.97 -47.97 -9.56
C LEU A 16 21.86 -47.33 -8.69
N SER A 17 21.87 -47.52 -7.37
CA SER A 17 20.88 -46.96 -6.45
C SER A 17 21.24 -45.58 -5.86
N SER A 18 22.33 -44.94 -6.29
CA SER A 18 22.62 -43.53 -5.96
C SER A 18 22.13 -42.51 -7.02
N ALA A 19 21.51 -42.96 -8.11
CA ALA A 19 21.08 -42.07 -9.20
C ALA A 19 19.74 -41.35 -8.98
N PHE A 20 18.98 -41.68 -7.92
CA PHE A 20 17.61 -41.15 -7.73
C PHE A 20 17.41 -40.25 -6.51
N ARG A 21 18.45 -39.93 -5.73
CA ARG A 21 18.30 -39.04 -4.56
C ARG A 21 18.13 -37.56 -4.90
N ASN A 22 18.33 -37.17 -6.16
CA ASN A 22 18.10 -35.79 -6.64
C ASN A 22 16.81 -35.63 -7.47
N LEU A 23 15.92 -36.62 -7.47
CA LEU A 23 14.53 -36.40 -7.89
C LEU A 23 13.72 -36.06 -6.64
N SER A 24 13.70 -34.78 -6.27
CA SER A 24 12.69 -34.29 -5.34
C SER A 24 11.32 -34.51 -5.99
N LEU A 25 10.64 -35.59 -5.60
CA LEU A 25 9.23 -35.85 -5.92
C LEU A 25 8.28 -34.90 -5.18
N THR A 26 8.77 -33.75 -4.69
CA THR A 26 7.92 -32.59 -4.49
C THR A 26 7.53 -32.08 -5.86
N ALA A 27 6.58 -32.78 -6.49
CA ALA A 27 5.92 -32.32 -7.69
C ALA A 27 5.51 -30.87 -7.44
N SER A 28 6.12 -29.93 -8.15
CA SER A 28 5.59 -28.58 -8.25
C SER A 28 4.14 -28.75 -8.67
N LYS A 29 3.19 -28.36 -7.81
CA LYS A 29 1.73 -28.54 -8.01
C LYS A 29 1.17 -27.75 -9.21
N ARG A 30 2.01 -27.35 -10.18
CA ARG A 30 1.62 -26.65 -11.41
C ARG A 30 2.37 -27.20 -12.61
N SER A 31 2.12 -28.46 -12.92
CA SER A 31 2.34 -28.97 -14.28
C SER A 31 1.21 -28.42 -15.16
N PHE A 32 1.54 -27.50 -16.08
CA PHE A 32 0.65 -27.00 -17.15
C PHE A 32 -0.51 -26.05 -16.78
N SER A 33 -0.34 -25.14 -15.81
CA SER A 33 -1.28 -24.01 -15.69
C SER A 33 -0.75 -22.77 -16.41
N THR A 34 -1.43 -22.34 -17.46
CA THR A 34 -1.19 -21.05 -18.16
C THR A 34 -1.68 -19.85 -17.35
N THR A 35 -2.34 -20.06 -16.21
CA THR A 35 -2.85 -18.98 -15.37
C THR A 35 -1.69 -18.27 -14.65
N LEU A 36 -1.58 -16.95 -14.84
CA LEU A 36 -0.60 -16.12 -14.13
C LEU A 36 -0.82 -16.21 -12.62
N ALA A 37 0.28 -16.22 -11.85
CA ALA A 37 0.20 -16.18 -10.39
C ALA A 37 -0.54 -14.92 -9.91
N THR A 38 -1.46 -15.08 -8.96
CA THR A 38 -2.22 -13.97 -8.38
C THR A 38 -1.28 -13.00 -7.67
N GLN A 39 -1.24 -11.75 -8.13
CA GLN A 39 -0.45 -10.70 -7.48
C GLN A 39 -1.07 -10.28 -6.14
N LYS A 40 -0.32 -10.42 -5.04
CA LYS A 40 -0.72 -9.95 -3.71
C LYS A 40 -0.82 -8.42 -3.66
N THR A 41 -1.88 -7.89 -3.05
CA THR A 41 -2.00 -6.46 -2.76
C THR A 41 -1.14 -6.10 -1.55
N LYS A 42 -0.43 -4.96 -1.62
CA LYS A 42 0.33 -4.45 -0.47
C LYS A 42 -0.67 -3.97 0.59
N GLN A 43 -0.60 -4.54 1.78
CA GLN A 43 -1.36 -4.11 2.95
C GLN A 43 -0.48 -3.28 3.88
N LEU A 44 -1.12 -2.39 4.65
CA LEU A 44 -0.46 -1.65 5.71
C LEU A 44 -0.32 -2.55 6.96
N PRO A 45 0.70 -2.35 7.79
CA PRO A 45 0.76 -2.92 9.13
C PRO A 45 -0.40 -2.43 10.01
N ASP A 46 -0.80 -3.25 10.98
CA ASP A 46 -1.99 -3.00 11.82
C ASP A 46 -1.86 -1.77 12.72
N TYR A 47 -0.64 -1.40 13.11
CA TYR A 47 -0.39 -0.20 13.92
C TYR A 47 -0.54 1.11 13.13
N ILE A 48 -0.59 1.05 11.79
CA ILE A 48 -0.78 2.23 10.94
C ILE A 48 -2.27 2.38 10.67
N PRO A 49 -2.87 3.58 10.83
CA PRO A 49 -4.27 3.78 10.52
C PRO A 49 -4.57 3.38 9.06
N PRO A 50 -5.74 2.77 8.81
CA PRO A 50 -6.12 2.35 7.47
C PRO A 50 -6.18 3.55 6.53
N TYR A 51 -5.65 3.39 5.32
CA TYR A 51 -5.68 4.45 4.32
C TYR A 51 -7.13 4.69 3.85
N PRO A 52 -7.66 5.93 3.89
CA PRO A 52 -9.08 6.21 3.67
C PRO A 52 -9.65 5.69 2.34
N TYR A 53 -8.84 5.66 1.28
CA TYR A 53 -9.28 5.25 -0.06
C TYR A 53 -8.92 3.79 -0.41
N GLY A 54 -8.27 3.06 0.50
CA GLY A 54 -7.83 1.68 0.29
C GLY A 54 -6.74 1.50 -0.80
N PRO A 55 -6.28 0.25 -1.02
CA PRO A 55 -5.26 -0.04 -2.02
C PRO A 55 -5.80 0.03 -3.46
N ASN A 56 -4.93 0.35 -4.42
CA ASN A 56 -5.30 0.27 -5.84
C ASN A 56 -5.32 -1.19 -6.31
N TYR A 57 -6.49 -1.68 -6.71
CA TYR A 57 -6.69 -3.05 -7.20
C TYR A 57 -6.34 -3.24 -8.68
N VAL A 58 -6.48 -2.20 -9.50
CA VAL A 58 -6.27 -2.26 -10.95
C VAL A 58 -4.78 -2.22 -11.28
N TYR A 59 -4.07 -1.23 -10.73
CA TYR A 59 -2.63 -1.05 -10.98
C TYR A 59 -1.84 -1.23 -9.68
N LYS A 60 -1.75 -2.48 -9.20
CA LYS A 60 -1.13 -2.87 -7.92
C LYS A 60 0.31 -2.39 -7.76
N GLN A 61 1.04 -2.21 -8.87
CA GLN A 61 2.39 -1.64 -8.88
C GLN A 61 2.44 -0.25 -8.22
N SER A 62 1.37 0.55 -8.37
CA SER A 62 1.27 1.90 -7.79
C SER A 62 1.28 1.92 -6.26
N ASN A 63 0.80 0.85 -5.61
CA ASN A 63 0.78 0.74 -4.15
C ASN A 63 2.18 0.67 -3.50
N SER A 64 3.24 0.49 -4.31
CA SER A 64 4.62 0.34 -3.83
C SER A 64 5.47 1.62 -3.91
N GLY A 65 4.91 2.75 -4.34
CA GLY A 65 5.66 4.01 -4.50
C GLY A 65 4.76 5.23 -4.64
N LEU A 66 5.35 6.36 -5.04
CA LEU A 66 4.64 7.63 -5.20
C LEU A 66 4.29 7.86 -6.68
N TYR A 67 3.03 7.58 -7.03
CA TYR A 67 2.57 7.65 -8.42
C TYR A 67 1.82 8.95 -8.74
N GLY A 68 1.35 9.71 -7.75
CA GLY A 68 0.65 10.97 -7.97
C GLY A 68 -0.67 10.78 -8.73
N GLY A 69 -1.40 9.71 -8.39
CA GLY A 69 -2.62 9.27 -9.07
C GLY A 69 -2.43 8.71 -10.48
N ALA A 70 -1.20 8.66 -11.02
CA ALA A 70 -0.95 8.15 -12.36
C ALA A 70 -1.12 6.62 -12.41
N MET A 71 -1.98 6.16 -13.31
CA MET A 71 -2.27 4.75 -13.55
C MET A 71 -1.99 4.36 -15.00
N ILE A 72 -1.95 3.05 -15.26
CA ILE A 72 -1.93 2.54 -16.64
C ILE A 72 -3.24 2.90 -17.34
N GLN A 73 -3.14 3.39 -18.57
CA GLN A 73 -4.29 3.65 -19.42
C GLN A 73 -4.38 2.60 -20.52
N PHE A 74 -5.60 2.24 -20.91
CA PHE A 74 -5.88 1.28 -21.97
C PHE A 74 -6.65 1.97 -23.10
N GLY A 75 -6.41 1.56 -24.34
CA GLY A 75 -7.11 2.10 -25.50
C GLY A 75 -6.77 1.34 -26.76
N ASN A 76 -7.07 1.93 -27.92
CA ASN A 76 -6.84 1.32 -29.22
C ASN A 76 -5.89 2.17 -30.06
N LYS A 77 -5.03 1.52 -30.85
CA LYS A 77 -4.41 2.11 -32.03
C LYS A 77 -5.40 1.94 -33.19
N ILE A 78 -5.69 3.04 -33.88
CA ILE A 78 -6.56 3.04 -35.08
C ILE A 78 -5.64 3.07 -36.30
N SER A 79 -5.86 2.16 -37.25
CA SER A 79 -5.11 2.15 -38.50
C SER A 79 -5.57 3.30 -39.41
N LYS A 80 -4.64 3.87 -40.19
CA LYS A 80 -4.95 4.96 -41.14
C LYS A 80 -5.55 4.46 -42.47
N GLY A 81 -5.82 3.15 -42.57
CA GLY A 81 -6.35 2.54 -43.79
C GLY A 81 -7.87 2.70 -43.90
N ARG A 82 -8.42 2.37 -45.08
CA ARG A 82 -9.86 2.48 -45.40
C ARG A 82 -10.79 1.81 -44.39
N ASN A 83 -10.33 0.76 -43.72
CA ASN A 83 -11.16 -0.06 -42.81
C ASN A 83 -10.95 0.28 -41.32
N GLU A 84 -10.19 1.33 -40.97
CA GLU A 84 -9.97 1.82 -39.59
C GLU A 84 -9.77 0.72 -38.52
N GLY A 85 -8.96 -0.28 -38.83
CA GLY A 85 -8.73 -1.42 -37.95
C GLY A 85 -8.26 -1.00 -36.55
N LYS A 86 -8.87 -1.57 -35.50
CA LYS A 86 -8.60 -1.25 -34.09
C LYS A 86 -7.73 -2.32 -33.43
N THR A 87 -6.57 -1.94 -32.91
CA THR A 87 -5.67 -2.84 -32.15
C THR A 87 -5.54 -2.37 -30.71
N ARG A 88 -5.68 -3.26 -29.72
CA ARG A 88 -5.51 -2.90 -28.29
C ARG A 88 -4.10 -2.40 -28.01
N ARG A 89 -3.98 -1.35 -27.19
CA ARG A 89 -2.71 -0.82 -26.65
C ARG A 89 -2.88 -0.35 -25.21
N PHE A 90 -1.76 -0.10 -24.56
CA PHE A 90 -1.73 0.51 -23.23
C PHE A 90 -0.65 1.60 -23.14
N TRP A 91 -0.81 2.52 -22.20
CA TRP A 91 0.17 3.56 -21.88
C TRP A 91 0.56 3.45 -20.42
N LYS A 92 1.86 3.21 -20.17
CA LYS A 92 2.41 3.12 -18.81
C LYS A 92 2.89 4.50 -18.35
N PRO A 93 2.74 4.84 -17.06
CA PRO A 93 3.36 6.03 -16.50
C PRO A 93 4.89 5.91 -16.52
N ASN A 94 5.58 7.05 -16.66
CA ASN A 94 7.06 7.09 -16.60
C ASN A 94 7.53 7.02 -15.14
N VAL A 95 7.72 5.78 -14.67
CA VAL A 95 8.17 5.45 -13.31
C VAL A 95 9.68 5.29 -13.28
N ARG A 96 10.35 5.92 -12.32
CA ARG A 96 11.80 5.79 -12.08
C ARG A 96 12.06 5.55 -10.59
N ARG A 97 13.13 4.83 -10.26
CA ARG A 97 13.63 4.76 -8.88
C ARG A 97 14.55 5.95 -8.66
N LYS A 98 14.31 6.74 -7.63
CA LYS A 98 15.12 7.92 -7.29
C LYS A 98 15.40 7.96 -5.79
N LYS A 99 16.58 8.47 -5.45
CA LYS A 99 17.01 8.78 -4.09
C LYS A 99 16.48 10.18 -3.77
N ILE A 100 15.66 10.30 -2.74
CA ILE A 100 15.02 11.57 -2.31
C ILE A 100 15.27 11.72 -0.81
N TYR A 101 15.74 12.89 -0.40
CA TYR A 101 15.99 13.20 1.01
C TYR A 101 14.68 13.55 1.72
N SER A 102 14.52 13.06 2.95
CA SER A 102 13.48 13.49 3.90
C SER A 102 14.19 14.24 5.03
N GLU A 103 13.77 15.48 5.26
CA GLU A 103 14.35 16.35 6.29
C GLU A 103 13.87 15.95 7.69
N ALA A 104 12.61 15.48 7.77
CA ALA A 104 12.01 14.98 8.99
C ALA A 104 12.70 13.70 9.48
N LEU A 105 13.00 12.76 8.55
CA LEU A 105 13.65 11.49 8.87
C LEU A 105 15.17 11.57 8.83
N GLU A 106 15.74 12.66 8.33
CA GLU A 106 17.18 12.84 8.08
C GLU A 106 17.84 11.77 7.19
N GLU A 107 17.03 11.05 6.41
CA GLU A 107 17.45 9.89 5.64
C GLU A 107 17.21 10.07 4.15
N TRP A 108 18.04 9.40 3.35
CA TRP A 108 17.83 9.28 1.91
C TRP A 108 17.00 8.05 1.55
N LEU A 109 15.81 8.27 1.03
CA LEU A 109 14.87 7.21 0.67
C LEU A 109 14.96 6.85 -0.81
N PHE A 110 15.04 5.54 -1.11
CA PHE A 110 15.01 5.01 -2.47
C PHE A 110 13.58 4.64 -2.89
N ILE A 111 12.88 5.57 -3.54
CA ILE A 111 11.46 5.46 -3.84
C ILE A 111 11.22 5.26 -5.34
N LYS A 112 10.21 4.46 -5.70
CA LYS A 112 9.63 4.44 -7.06
C LYS A 112 8.72 5.66 -7.21
N VAL A 113 9.08 6.58 -8.10
CA VAL A 113 8.38 7.85 -8.28
C VAL A 113 8.08 8.09 -9.76
N THR A 114 6.87 8.58 -10.05
CA THR A 114 6.52 9.02 -11.41
C THR A 114 7.08 10.41 -11.70
N ARG A 115 7.33 10.75 -12.96
CA ARG A 115 7.81 12.09 -13.33
C ARG A 115 6.87 13.22 -12.85
N LYS A 116 5.55 12.97 -12.88
CA LYS A 116 4.52 13.88 -12.33
C LYS A 116 4.73 14.10 -10.84
N ALA A 117 4.77 13.04 -10.04
CA ALA A 117 4.98 13.15 -8.59
C ALA A 117 6.32 13.83 -8.24
N LEU A 118 7.39 13.50 -8.96
CA LEU A 118 8.71 14.13 -8.76
C LEU A 118 8.68 15.64 -9.02
N ARG A 119 7.91 16.10 -10.01
CA ARG A 119 7.73 17.55 -10.27
C ARG A 119 6.94 18.21 -9.13
N THR A 120 5.89 17.54 -8.64
CA THR A 120 5.09 18.05 -7.52
C THR A 120 5.89 18.13 -6.22
N ILE A 121 6.72 17.13 -5.91
CA ILE A 121 7.63 17.13 -4.76
C ILE A 121 8.54 18.37 -4.79
N ARG A 122 9.13 18.67 -5.94
CA ARG A 122 9.94 19.89 -6.11
C ARG A 122 9.12 21.16 -5.96
N LYS A 123 7.90 21.19 -6.49
CA LYS A 123 6.99 22.35 -6.36
C LYS A 123 6.56 22.58 -4.91
N SER A 124 6.37 21.52 -4.12
CA SER A 124 6.06 21.58 -2.69
C SER A 124 7.27 21.95 -1.83
N GLY A 125 8.48 22.06 -2.41
CA GLY A 125 9.70 22.39 -1.67
C GLY A 125 10.34 21.23 -0.92
N GLY A 126 9.87 19.99 -1.10
CA GLY A 126 10.42 18.84 -0.38
C GLY A 126 9.53 17.60 -0.43
N LEU A 127 10.08 16.47 0.01
CA LEU A 127 9.31 15.22 0.13
C LEU A 127 8.29 15.32 1.28
N ASP A 128 8.70 15.85 2.42
CA ASP A 128 7.86 15.87 3.63
C ASP A 128 6.67 16.82 3.44
N ASN A 129 6.90 18.02 2.87
CA ASN A 129 5.83 18.94 2.46
C ASN A 129 4.86 18.32 1.44
N TYR A 130 5.34 17.44 0.57
CA TYR A 130 4.46 16.73 -0.36
C TYR A 130 3.54 15.72 0.34
N LEU A 131 4.01 15.09 1.42
CA LEU A 131 3.29 14.08 2.19
C LEU A 131 2.31 14.69 3.20
N LEU A 132 2.72 15.78 3.85
CA LEU A 132 1.94 16.49 4.89
C LEU A 132 0.84 17.39 4.32
N ASP A 133 0.79 17.57 3.00
CA ASP A 133 -0.23 18.36 2.33
C ASP A 133 -1.64 17.74 2.51
N ASP A 134 -2.54 18.52 3.11
CA ASP A 134 -3.86 18.07 3.58
C ASP A 134 -4.96 18.13 2.54
N ARG A 135 -4.67 18.62 1.33
CA ARG A 135 -5.66 18.66 0.26
C ARG A 135 -6.24 17.26 0.01
N PRO A 136 -7.56 17.10 -0.10
CA PRO A 136 -8.18 15.77 -0.26
C PRO A 136 -7.69 15.06 -1.53
N GLY A 137 -7.44 15.83 -2.60
CA GLY A 137 -6.83 15.33 -3.83
C GLY A 137 -5.40 14.80 -3.61
N ARG A 138 -4.61 15.42 -2.73
CA ARG A 138 -3.26 14.94 -2.39
C ARG A 138 -3.33 13.63 -1.62
N VAL A 139 -4.19 13.53 -0.61
CA VAL A 139 -4.37 12.30 0.17
C VAL A 139 -4.68 11.14 -0.78
N LYS A 140 -5.60 11.33 -1.75
CA LYS A 140 -5.92 10.34 -2.78
C LYS A 140 -4.73 9.96 -3.67
N GLU A 141 -3.86 10.92 -3.99
CA GLU A 141 -2.69 10.74 -4.86
C GLU A 141 -1.49 10.04 -4.17
N LEU A 142 -1.43 10.04 -2.83
CA LEU A 142 -0.38 9.40 -2.03
C LEU A 142 -0.36 7.88 -2.22
N GLY A 143 -1.55 7.27 -2.20
CA GLY A 143 -1.73 5.82 -2.15
C GLY A 143 -1.18 5.20 -0.87
N VAL A 144 -1.20 3.86 -0.82
CA VAL A 144 -0.82 3.09 0.37
C VAL A 144 0.61 3.36 0.85
N PHE A 145 1.57 3.37 -0.07
CA PHE A 145 2.97 3.66 0.27
C PHE A 145 3.16 5.10 0.76
N GLY A 146 2.52 6.07 0.11
CA GLY A 146 2.61 7.47 0.53
C GLY A 146 1.95 7.69 1.90
N TRP A 147 0.84 7.00 2.19
CA TRP A 147 0.18 7.02 3.49
C TRP A 147 1.07 6.45 4.61
N GLN A 148 1.69 5.29 4.35
CA GLN A 148 2.67 4.71 5.26
C GLN A 148 3.82 5.68 5.56
N LEU A 149 4.35 6.35 4.53
CA LEU A 149 5.45 7.27 4.68
C LEU A 149 5.03 8.56 5.39
N ARG A 150 3.83 9.08 5.10
CA ARG A 150 3.23 10.21 5.81
C ARG A 150 3.11 9.93 7.31
N TRP A 151 2.59 8.76 7.68
CA TRP A 151 2.51 8.35 9.08
C TRP A 151 3.91 8.29 9.71
N LYS A 152 4.91 7.69 9.05
CA LYS A 152 6.29 7.64 9.56
C LYS A 152 6.86 9.04 9.81
N VAL A 153 6.64 9.98 8.88
CA VAL A 153 7.06 11.38 9.00
C VAL A 153 6.36 12.08 10.17
N MET A 154 5.06 11.86 10.36
CA MET A 154 4.29 12.44 11.48
C MET A 154 4.74 11.96 12.86
N GLN A 155 5.41 10.81 12.96
CA GLN A 155 5.96 10.32 14.24
C GLN A 155 7.27 11.00 14.65
N THR A 156 7.89 11.77 13.76
CA THR A 156 9.17 12.44 14.07
C THR A 156 8.96 13.64 14.98
N GLU A 157 9.90 13.85 15.91
CA GLU A 157 9.84 14.96 16.88
C GLU A 157 9.77 16.32 16.19
N LYS A 158 10.55 16.52 15.12
CA LYS A 158 10.54 17.75 14.31
C LYS A 158 9.14 18.13 13.83
N ILE A 159 8.39 17.17 13.29
CA ILE A 159 7.05 17.41 12.76
C ILE A 159 6.04 17.58 13.90
N GLN A 160 6.18 16.81 14.98
CA GLN A 160 5.32 16.98 16.16
C GLN A 160 5.48 18.36 16.81
N GLU A 161 6.72 18.86 16.91
CA GLU A 161 7.02 20.21 17.40
C GLU A 161 6.42 21.28 16.51
N GLN A 162 6.57 21.15 15.18
CA GLN A 162 5.95 22.06 14.22
C GLN A 162 4.44 22.10 14.40
N PHE A 163 3.78 20.95 14.56
CA PHE A 163 2.34 20.88 14.81
C PHE A 163 1.93 21.44 16.18
N ARG A 164 2.74 21.26 17.22
CA ARG A 164 2.51 21.92 18.53
C ARG A 164 2.56 23.44 18.40
N GLN A 165 3.55 23.97 17.68
CA GLN A 165 3.68 25.42 17.44
C GLN A 165 2.52 25.95 16.59
N GLU A 166 2.15 25.24 15.52
CA GLU A 166 1.03 25.61 14.67
C GLU A 166 -0.30 25.60 15.44
N ARG A 167 -0.51 24.60 16.29
CA ARG A 167 -1.68 24.51 17.17
C ARG A 167 -1.77 25.70 18.12
N LYS A 168 -0.66 26.07 18.78
CA LYS A 168 -0.57 27.26 19.64
C LYS A 168 -0.89 28.54 18.87
N ARG A 169 -0.36 28.67 17.64
CA ARG A 169 -0.63 29.81 16.75
C ARG A 169 -2.12 29.91 16.40
N LEU A 170 -2.79 28.78 16.20
CA LEU A 170 -4.23 28.72 15.89
C LEU A 170 -5.13 28.83 17.14
N GLY A 171 -4.56 28.87 18.35
CA GLY A 171 -5.32 28.92 19.61
C GLY A 171 -6.09 27.64 19.93
N LEU A 172 -5.67 26.50 19.36
CA LEU A 172 -6.32 25.21 19.57
C LEU A 172 -5.83 24.57 20.88
N PRO A 173 -6.70 23.86 21.63
CA PRO A 173 -6.31 23.15 22.85
C PRO A 173 -5.38 21.99 22.53
N GLU A 174 -4.61 21.57 23.55
CA GLU A 174 -3.76 20.39 23.44
C GLU A 174 -4.60 19.13 23.18
N PRO A 175 -4.08 18.18 22.38
CA PRO A 175 -4.82 16.97 22.09
C PRO A 175 -4.98 16.14 23.38
N PRO A 176 -6.14 15.51 23.60
CA PRO A 176 -6.33 14.63 24.74
C PRO A 176 -5.34 13.46 24.68
N SER A 177 -5.08 12.86 25.85
CA SER A 177 -4.34 11.61 25.92
C SER A 177 -5.02 10.54 25.08
N PHE A 178 -4.27 9.54 24.63
CA PHE A 178 -4.85 8.41 23.88
C PHE A 178 -5.98 7.74 24.67
N GLU A 179 -5.80 7.56 25.98
CA GLU A 179 -6.81 6.97 26.87
C GLU A 179 -8.07 7.83 26.96
N GLU A 180 -7.91 9.14 27.14
CA GLU A 180 -9.02 10.10 27.16
C GLU A 180 -9.76 10.13 25.82
N TRP A 181 -9.02 10.11 24.70
CA TRP A 181 -9.59 10.08 23.37
C TRP A 181 -10.38 8.80 23.10
N VAL A 182 -9.85 7.64 23.53
CA VAL A 182 -10.56 6.35 23.44
C VAL A 182 -11.82 6.39 24.28
N ALA A 183 -11.74 6.84 25.54
CA ALA A 183 -12.90 6.94 26.42
C ALA A 183 -13.98 7.87 25.84
N GLN A 184 -13.59 9.00 25.25
CA GLN A 184 -14.50 9.90 24.55
C GLN A 184 -15.17 9.22 23.36
N LYS A 185 -14.41 8.49 22.53
CA LYS A 185 -14.96 7.78 21.36
C LYS A 185 -15.88 6.62 21.74
N GLU A 186 -15.54 5.88 22.78
CA GLU A 186 -16.41 4.82 23.32
C GLU A 186 -17.72 5.40 23.85
N ALA A 187 -17.68 6.52 24.58
CA ALA A 187 -18.87 7.23 25.04
C ALA A 187 -19.73 7.75 23.87
N GLU A 188 -19.11 8.34 22.83
CA GLU A 188 -19.82 8.77 21.62
C GLU A 188 -20.50 7.59 20.90
N ILE A 189 -19.80 6.46 20.74
CA ILE A 189 -20.36 5.25 20.12
C ILE A 189 -21.52 4.71 20.94
N LYS A 190 -21.38 4.69 22.27
CA LYS A 190 -22.43 4.25 23.19
C LYS A 190 -23.66 5.14 23.10
N ALA A 191 -23.49 6.46 23.11
CA ALA A 191 -24.57 7.43 22.94
C ALA A 191 -25.27 7.25 21.57
N GLN A 192 -24.52 7.07 20.48
CA GLN A 192 -25.09 6.77 19.17
C GLN A 192 -25.88 5.45 19.16
N ALA A 193 -25.39 4.41 19.85
CA ALA A 193 -26.10 3.14 19.98
C ALA A 193 -27.38 3.28 20.81
N GLU A 194 -27.34 4.06 21.89
CA GLU A 194 -28.51 4.41 22.70
C GLU A 194 -29.54 5.17 21.87
N ASP A 195 -29.13 6.19 21.10
CA ASP A 195 -30.03 6.95 20.22
C ASP A 195 -30.69 6.06 19.16
N LEU A 196 -29.94 5.14 18.55
CA LEU A 196 -30.46 4.20 17.56
C LEU A 196 -31.39 3.14 18.16
N THR A 197 -31.20 2.77 19.44
CA THR A 197 -32.03 1.79 20.14
C THR A 197 -33.19 2.43 20.90
N ASN A 198 -33.20 3.75 21.04
CA ASN A 198 -34.24 4.49 21.73
C ASN A 198 -35.53 4.55 20.88
N ILE A 199 -36.35 3.51 21.02
CA ILE A 199 -37.63 3.36 20.32
C ILE A 199 -38.76 4.12 21.07
N THR A 200 -38.47 4.78 22.21
CA THR A 200 -39.50 5.37 23.10
C THR A 200 -40.41 6.37 22.39
N GLU A 201 -39.88 7.14 21.43
CA GLU A 201 -40.69 8.08 20.64
C GLU A 201 -41.63 7.36 19.66
N ILE A 202 -41.20 6.24 19.08
CA ILE A 202 -41.97 5.43 18.14
C ILE A 202 -43.10 4.68 18.88
N THR A 203 -42.83 4.19 20.08
CA THR A 203 -43.80 3.41 20.88
C THR A 203 -44.71 4.27 21.75
N LYS A 204 -44.56 5.60 21.73
CA LYS A 204 -45.43 6.50 22.49
C LYS A 204 -46.87 6.39 21.98
N PRO A 205 -47.84 5.96 22.83
CA PRO A 205 -49.22 5.83 22.40
C PRO A 205 -49.80 7.21 22.05
N THR A 206 -50.57 7.28 20.97
CA THR A 206 -51.28 8.49 20.56
C THR A 206 -52.55 8.63 21.42
N TYR A 207 -52.58 9.61 22.31
CA TYR A 207 -53.75 9.88 23.14
C TYR A 207 -54.80 10.64 22.31
N ASN A 208 -56.03 10.12 22.24
CA ASN A 208 -57.15 10.77 21.57
C ASN A 208 -58.07 11.42 22.61
N GLU A 209 -57.96 12.74 22.76
CA GLU A 209 -58.70 13.53 23.76
C GLU A 209 -60.24 13.45 23.58
N LYS A 210 -60.74 13.04 22.41
CA LYS A 210 -62.19 12.96 22.12
C LYS A 210 -62.86 11.66 22.58
N GLN A 211 -62.09 10.69 23.08
CA GLN A 211 -62.61 9.37 23.51
C GLN A 211 -62.84 9.26 25.01
N TYR A 212 -62.67 10.35 25.77
CA TYR A 212 -62.92 10.44 27.20
C TYR A 212 -63.85 11.62 27.52
#